data_AF-T1ICX6-F1
#
_entry.id   AF-T1ICX6-F1
#
_cell.length_a   1.000
_cell.length_b   1.000
_cell.length_c   1.000
_cell.angle_alpha   90.00
_cell.angle_beta   90.00
_cell.angle_gamma   90.00
#
_symmetry.space_group_name_H-M   'P 1'
#
loop_
_entity.id
_entity.type
_entity.pdbx_description
1 polymer ?
#
loop_
_entity_poly.entity_id
_entity_poly.type
_entity_poly.pdbx_seq_one_letter_code
_entity_poly.pdbx_strand_id
1 'polypeptide(L)'
;EEITKLEAELEKKHAEELANAEVGKKDVTELTDAVNNLSTSDPSPEDGLDEVPGLKQHRITKAQRRREKKAIQMKERELRINEQEAENVYGARQIETETIKNILKERGLMIHEIPSDGNCLYCAVDHQLKESRGSAPGVKELRQKTGTILRENCNEYLPFLSHPDTGEMLTESQFYDYCDQVSQTSAWGGQVELRALSEALKCCIEVIQAEGPPMVVGEAYSKDGEPKLILTYHRRMYSLGEHYNSVRQYI
;
A
#
# COMPACT_ATOMS: atom_id res chain seq x y z
N GLU A 1 30.73 -17.46 18.04
CA GLU A 1 30.31 -18.65 18.79
C GLU A 1 28.78 -18.73 18.97
N GLU A 2 28.06 -17.62 19.21
CA GLU A 2 26.58 -17.65 19.27
C GLU A 2 25.90 -17.85 17.91
N ILE A 3 26.41 -17.24 16.84
CA ILE A 3 25.83 -17.34 15.49
C ILE A 3 25.84 -18.78 14.98
N THR A 4 26.97 -19.47 15.16
CA THR A 4 27.14 -20.89 14.80
C THR A 4 26.22 -21.81 15.61
N LYS A 5 25.85 -21.42 16.83
CA LYS A 5 24.92 -22.17 17.67
C LYS A 5 23.47 -21.99 17.20
N LEU A 6 23.10 -20.77 16.82
CA LEU A 6 21.79 -20.46 16.27
C LEU A 6 21.55 -21.14 14.91
N GLU A 7 22.58 -21.19 14.06
CA GLU A 7 22.52 -21.90 12.77
C GLU A 7 22.29 -23.41 12.98
N ALA A 8 23.00 -24.03 13.92
CA ALA A 8 22.83 -25.45 14.23
C ALA A 8 21.45 -25.77 14.84
N GLU A 9 20.90 -24.87 15.67
CA GLU A 9 19.56 -25.03 16.24
C GLU A 9 18.46 -24.90 15.16
N LEU A 10 18.63 -23.99 14.19
CA LEU A 10 17.73 -23.83 13.05
C LEU A 10 17.75 -25.05 12.12
N GLU A 11 18.95 -25.56 11.81
CA GLU A 11 19.11 -26.71 10.93
C GLU A 11 18.51 -27.99 11.54
N LYS A 12 18.69 -28.18 12.85
CA LYS A 12 18.05 -29.26 13.59
C LYS A 12 16.52 -29.15 13.54
N LYS A 13 15.97 -27.95 13.73
CA LYS A 13 14.52 -27.73 13.70
C LYS A 13 13.94 -28.00 12.31
N HIS A 14 14.60 -27.56 11.25
CA HIS A 14 14.18 -27.87 9.87
C HIS A 14 14.23 -29.38 9.57
N ALA A 15 15.24 -30.10 10.06
CA ALA A 15 15.32 -31.55 9.89
C ALA A 15 14.16 -32.29 10.60
N GLU A 16 13.77 -31.86 11.80
CA GLU A 16 12.64 -32.42 12.55
C GLU A 16 11.29 -32.12 11.85
N GLU A 17 11.11 -30.93 11.29
CA GLU A 17 9.90 -30.56 10.54
C GLU A 17 9.76 -31.34 9.23
N LEU A 18 10.86 -31.56 8.50
CA LEU A 18 10.89 -32.39 7.29
C LEU A 18 10.55 -33.85 7.60
N ALA A 19 11.10 -34.41 8.69
CA ALA A 19 10.77 -35.77 9.13
C ALA A 19 9.29 -35.92 9.48
N ASN A 20 8.70 -34.95 10.20
CA ASN A 20 7.27 -34.96 10.51
C ASN A 20 6.37 -34.83 9.26
N ALA A 21 6.81 -34.07 8.25
CA ALA A 21 6.09 -33.95 6.98
C ALA A 21 6.11 -35.25 6.16
N GLU A 22 7.19 -36.05 6.24
CA GLU A 22 7.26 -37.37 5.59
C GLU A 22 6.38 -38.42 6.29
N VAL A 23 6.24 -38.37 7.61
CA VAL A 23 5.28 -39.23 8.34
C VAL A 23 3.84 -38.91 7.92
N GLY A 24 3.50 -37.63 7.76
CA GLY A 24 2.20 -37.19 7.25
C GLY A 24 1.91 -37.61 5.80
N LYS A 25 2.94 -37.83 4.96
CA LYS A 25 2.76 -38.35 3.59
C LYS A 25 2.44 -39.84 3.56
N LYS A 26 2.98 -40.65 4.48
CA LYS A 26 2.71 -42.09 4.54
C LYS A 26 1.25 -42.39 4.90
N ASP A 27 0.67 -41.62 5.83
CA ASP A 27 -0.75 -41.71 6.19
C ASP A 27 -1.68 -41.32 5.01
N VAL A 28 -1.26 -40.38 4.17
CA VAL A 28 -2.06 -39.95 3.00
C VAL A 28 -1.99 -40.97 1.86
N THR A 29 -0.85 -41.64 1.66
CA THR A 29 -0.69 -42.65 0.61
C THR A 29 -1.49 -43.92 0.87
N GLU A 30 -1.60 -44.39 2.13
CA GLU A 30 -2.44 -45.54 2.46
C GLU A 30 -3.94 -45.26 2.29
N LEU A 31 -4.38 -44.00 2.48
CA LEU A 31 -5.76 -43.59 2.23
C LEU A 31 -6.10 -43.47 0.73
N THR A 32 -5.13 -43.21 -0.16
CA THR A 32 -5.41 -43.04 -1.59
C THR A 32 -5.55 -44.35 -2.36
N ASP A 33 -4.85 -45.42 -1.97
CA ASP A 33 -4.91 -46.70 -2.68
C ASP A 33 -6.24 -47.46 -2.45
N ALA A 34 -6.93 -47.18 -1.33
CA ALA A 34 -8.26 -47.73 -1.06
C ALA A 34 -9.39 -47.10 -1.89
N VAL A 35 -9.17 -45.92 -2.49
CA VAL A 35 -10.23 -45.15 -3.18
C VAL A 35 -10.23 -45.39 -4.69
N ASN A 36 -9.14 -45.95 -5.25
CA ASN A 36 -8.96 -46.09 -6.70
C ASN A 36 -9.57 -47.37 -7.31
N ASN A 37 -10.21 -48.23 -6.49
CA ASN A 37 -10.78 -49.50 -6.95
C ASN A 37 -12.31 -49.52 -7.12
N LEU A 38 -12.97 -48.36 -7.16
CA LEU A 38 -14.40 -48.25 -7.46
C LEU A 38 -14.63 -47.46 -8.75
N SER A 39 -14.30 -48.08 -9.88
CA SER A 39 -14.82 -47.71 -11.20
C SER A 39 -16.12 -48.47 -11.43
N THR A 40 -17.25 -47.78 -11.53
CA THR A 40 -18.38 -48.17 -12.41
C THR A 40 -19.39 -47.03 -12.59
N SER A 41 -19.53 -46.63 -13.87
CA SER A 41 -20.76 -46.33 -14.63
C SER A 41 -21.96 -45.64 -13.96
N ASP A 42 -22.37 -44.53 -14.60
CA ASP A 42 -23.70 -43.92 -14.58
C ASP A 42 -24.84 -44.97 -14.56
N PRO A 43 -25.92 -44.74 -13.77
CA PRO A 43 -27.24 -44.70 -14.40
C PRO A 43 -28.22 -43.66 -13.80
N SER A 44 -29.23 -43.37 -14.63
CA SER A 44 -30.45 -42.57 -14.45
C SER A 44 -31.23 -42.80 -13.13
N PRO A 45 -32.14 -41.88 -12.74
CA PRO A 45 -32.83 -41.95 -11.45
C PRO A 45 -34.15 -42.72 -11.53
N GLU A 46 -34.22 -43.90 -10.92
CA GLU A 46 -35.48 -44.50 -10.44
C GLU A 46 -35.24 -45.26 -9.11
N ASP A 47 -36.31 -45.34 -8.32
CA ASP A 47 -36.45 -45.81 -6.94
C ASP A 47 -35.81 -47.18 -6.61
N GLY A 48 -35.37 -47.34 -5.35
CA GLY A 48 -35.13 -48.66 -4.76
C GLY A 48 -34.19 -48.67 -3.56
N LEU A 49 -34.72 -49.01 -2.38
CA LEU A 49 -34.00 -49.26 -1.14
C LEU A 49 -33.03 -50.46 -1.28
N ASP A 50 -31.81 -50.35 -0.72
CA ASP A 50 -31.25 -51.36 0.19
C ASP A 50 -29.95 -50.85 0.85
N GLU A 51 -30.00 -50.74 2.18
CA GLU A 51 -28.85 -50.44 3.04
C GLU A 51 -27.96 -51.69 3.19
N VAL A 52 -26.69 -51.58 2.77
CA VAL A 52 -25.62 -52.46 3.25
C VAL A 52 -24.99 -51.80 4.50
N PRO A 53 -25.05 -52.42 5.69
CA PRO A 53 -24.51 -51.82 6.91
C PRO A 53 -22.98 -51.92 6.94
N GLY A 54 -22.27 -50.80 7.07
CA GLY A 54 -20.87 -50.87 7.55
C GLY A 54 -19.91 -49.73 7.21
N LEU A 55 -20.15 -48.89 6.20
CA LEU A 55 -19.21 -47.79 5.87
C LEU A 55 -20.00 -46.56 5.44
N LYS A 56 -20.22 -45.63 6.37
CA LYS A 56 -20.74 -44.30 6.05
C LYS A 56 -19.66 -43.52 5.29
N GLN A 57 -19.52 -43.75 3.99
CA GLN A 57 -18.74 -42.86 3.13
C GLN A 57 -19.45 -41.51 3.10
N HIS A 58 -18.96 -40.56 3.89
CA HIS A 58 -19.46 -39.20 3.91
C HIS A 58 -19.13 -38.56 2.55
N ARG A 59 -20.05 -38.65 1.59
CA ARG A 59 -19.91 -38.00 0.28
C ARG A 59 -19.95 -36.48 0.49
N ILE A 60 -18.76 -35.87 0.54
CA ILE A 60 -18.57 -34.43 0.60
C ILE A 60 -19.40 -33.78 -0.51
N THR A 61 -20.25 -32.82 -0.14
CA THR A 61 -21.15 -32.18 -1.09
C THR A 61 -20.39 -31.32 -2.11
N LYS A 62 -20.95 -31.13 -3.30
CA LYS A 62 -20.38 -30.24 -4.34
C LYS A 62 -20.19 -28.79 -3.84
N ALA A 63 -21.06 -28.33 -2.94
CA ALA A 63 -20.95 -27.02 -2.31
C ALA A 63 -19.77 -26.96 -1.32
N GLN A 64 -19.56 -28.02 -0.54
CA GLN A 64 -18.44 -28.12 0.38
C GLN A 64 -17.09 -28.17 -0.35
N ARG A 65 -16.97 -28.97 -1.43
CA ARG A 65 -15.78 -28.96 -2.30
C ARG A 65 -15.47 -27.58 -2.90
N ARG A 66 -16.49 -26.80 -3.27
CA ARG A 66 -16.30 -25.42 -3.78
C ARG A 66 -15.79 -24.47 -2.68
N ARG A 67 -16.30 -24.58 -1.45
CA ARG A 67 -15.84 -23.78 -0.30
C ARG A 67 -14.40 -24.12 0.07
N GLU A 68 -14.08 -25.42 0.12
CA GLU A 68 -12.72 -25.92 0.41
C GLU A 68 -11.73 -25.45 -0.66
N LYS A 69 -12.06 -25.57 -1.95
CA LYS A 69 -11.21 -25.03 -3.04
C LYS A 69 -10.97 -23.53 -2.91
N LYS A 70 -11.99 -22.75 -2.55
CA LYS A 70 -11.86 -21.29 -2.34
C LYS A 70 -11.00 -20.98 -1.10
N ALA A 71 -11.16 -21.74 -0.02
CA ALA A 71 -10.36 -21.60 1.19
C ALA A 71 -8.87 -21.94 0.95
N ILE A 72 -8.61 -23.01 0.20
CA ILE A 72 -7.24 -23.38 -0.21
C ILE A 72 -6.62 -22.28 -1.08
N GLN A 73 -7.34 -21.76 -2.08
CA GLN A 73 -6.85 -20.66 -2.91
C GLN A 73 -6.60 -19.37 -2.12
N MET A 74 -7.45 -19.05 -1.14
CA MET A 74 -7.23 -17.89 -0.27
C MET A 74 -5.99 -18.09 0.61
N LYS A 75 -5.82 -19.29 1.19
CA LYS A 75 -4.65 -19.61 2.01
C LYS A 75 -3.35 -19.64 1.21
N GLU A 76 -3.39 -20.16 -0.02
CA GLU A 76 -2.23 -20.16 -0.93
C GLU A 76 -1.85 -18.73 -1.36
N ARG A 77 -2.86 -17.87 -1.60
CA ARG A 77 -2.65 -16.45 -1.87
C ARG A 77 -2.06 -15.74 -0.66
N GLU A 78 -2.57 -16.02 0.54
CA GLU A 78 -2.09 -15.44 1.80
C GLU A 78 -0.65 -15.87 2.11
N LEU A 79 -0.30 -17.15 1.89
CA LEU A 79 1.07 -17.65 2.01
C LEU A 79 2.01 -16.94 1.03
N ARG A 80 1.62 -16.79 -0.24
CA ARG A 80 2.42 -16.04 -1.23
C ARG A 80 2.62 -14.57 -0.85
N ILE A 81 1.59 -13.93 -0.30
CA ILE A 81 1.70 -12.54 0.19
C ILE A 81 2.70 -12.49 1.35
N ASN A 82 2.57 -13.41 2.31
CA ASN A 82 3.43 -13.44 3.49
C ASN A 82 4.90 -13.77 3.16
N GLU A 83 5.17 -14.67 2.21
CA GLU A 83 6.52 -14.94 1.70
C GLU A 83 7.12 -13.69 1.04
N GLN A 84 6.36 -13.00 0.18
CA GLN A 84 6.81 -11.77 -0.45
C GLN A 84 7.03 -10.63 0.56
N GLU A 85 6.23 -10.58 1.63
CA GLU A 85 6.40 -9.62 2.72
C GLU A 85 7.64 -9.93 3.56
N ALA A 86 7.94 -11.21 3.81
CA ALA A 86 9.15 -11.65 4.51
C ALA A 86 10.43 -11.32 3.73
N GLU A 87 10.43 -11.51 2.40
CA GLU A 87 11.55 -11.09 1.53
C GLU A 87 11.71 -9.57 1.49
N ASN A 88 10.61 -8.82 1.64
CA ASN A 88 10.60 -7.36 1.66
C ASN A 88 10.98 -6.74 3.02
N VAL A 89 11.26 -7.52 4.06
CA VAL A 89 11.70 -7.00 5.37
C VAL A 89 13.00 -6.19 5.26
N TYR A 90 13.90 -6.57 4.36
CA TYR A 90 15.09 -5.78 4.00
C TYR A 90 14.92 -5.01 2.70
N GLY A 91 13.70 -4.96 2.19
CA GLY A 91 13.35 -4.27 0.96
C GLY A 91 13.51 -2.77 1.12
N ALA A 92 13.79 -2.11 0.00
CA ALA A 92 13.94 -0.66 -0.07
C ALA A 92 12.73 0.11 0.49
N ARG A 93 11.53 -0.47 0.40
CA ARG A 93 10.29 0.04 1.02
C ARG A 93 10.35 0.09 2.54
N GLN A 94 10.78 -0.99 3.18
CA GLN A 94 10.83 -1.08 4.64
C GLN A 94 11.93 -0.19 5.19
N ILE A 95 13.09 -0.14 4.52
CA ILE A 95 14.19 0.77 4.86
C ILE A 95 13.72 2.23 4.79
N GLU A 96 13.04 2.63 3.70
CA GLU A 96 12.47 3.97 3.54
C GLU A 96 11.48 4.30 4.67
N THR A 97 10.53 3.39 4.92
CA THR A 97 9.48 3.58 5.92
C THR A 97 10.06 3.71 7.33
N GLU A 98 11.00 2.84 7.72
CA GLU A 98 11.65 2.89 9.04
C GLU A 98 12.53 4.13 9.20
N THR A 99 13.21 4.56 8.14
CA THR A 99 14.00 5.80 8.17
C THR A 99 13.10 7.01 8.46
N ILE A 100 11.97 7.12 7.76
CA ILE A 100 11.00 8.21 7.99
C ILE A 100 10.41 8.12 9.41
N LYS A 101 10.05 6.92 9.88
CA LYS A 101 9.54 6.72 11.25
C LYS A 101 10.54 7.18 12.31
N ASN A 102 11.83 6.90 12.12
CA ASN A 102 12.88 7.33 13.04
C ASN A 102 12.99 8.86 13.08
N ILE A 103 13.02 9.52 11.92
CA ILE A 103 13.05 10.99 11.83
C ILE A 103 11.83 11.61 12.54
N LEU A 104 10.64 11.04 12.34
CA LEU A 104 9.41 11.53 12.98
C LEU A 104 9.43 11.31 14.50
N LYS A 105 9.91 10.15 14.95
CA LYS A 105 9.96 9.79 16.37
C LYS A 105 10.84 10.77 17.16
N GLU A 106 11.97 11.20 16.60
CA GLU A 106 12.84 12.22 17.21
C GLU A 106 12.11 13.57 17.39
N ARG A 107 11.11 13.84 16.57
CA ARG A 107 10.26 15.04 16.63
C ARG A 107 8.97 14.83 17.44
N GLY A 108 8.79 13.66 18.06
CA GLY A 108 7.54 13.32 18.76
C GLY A 108 6.33 13.18 17.83
N LEU A 109 6.56 12.80 16.57
CA LEU A 109 5.54 12.61 15.55
C LEU A 109 5.49 11.15 15.08
N MET A 110 4.37 10.76 14.48
CA MET A 110 4.22 9.47 13.80
C MET A 110 3.47 9.63 12.47
N ILE A 111 3.64 8.67 11.56
CA ILE A 111 2.93 8.66 10.27
C ILE A 111 1.43 8.51 10.52
N HIS A 112 0.64 9.34 9.83
CA HIS A 112 -0.78 9.12 9.61
C HIS A 112 -0.97 8.65 8.17
N GLU A 113 -1.38 7.39 8.01
CA GLU A 113 -1.54 6.77 6.68
C GLU A 113 -2.70 7.41 5.92
N ILE A 114 -2.40 7.83 4.70
CA ILE A 114 -3.35 8.36 3.73
C ILE A 114 -3.58 7.29 2.66
N PRO A 115 -4.84 7.08 2.20
CA PRO A 115 -5.14 6.14 1.13
C PRO A 115 -4.26 6.36 -0.11
N SER A 116 -3.76 5.27 -0.69
CA SER A 116 -2.89 5.27 -1.87
C SER A 116 -3.70 5.48 -3.17
N ASP A 117 -4.38 6.61 -3.26
CA ASP A 117 -5.07 7.07 -4.47
C ASP A 117 -4.35 8.29 -5.07
N GLY A 118 -4.83 8.76 -6.23
CA GLY A 118 -4.24 9.95 -6.87
C GLY A 118 -4.47 11.26 -6.12
N ASN A 119 -5.15 11.25 -4.97
CA ASN A 119 -5.40 12.41 -4.11
C ASN A 119 -4.49 12.48 -2.89
N CYS A 120 -3.53 11.56 -2.72
CA CYS A 120 -2.73 11.42 -1.51
C CYS A 120 -2.14 12.76 -1.01
N LEU A 121 -1.57 13.58 -1.89
CA LEU A 121 -1.06 14.92 -1.55
C LEU A 121 -2.13 15.80 -0.90
N TYR A 122 -3.28 15.93 -1.56
CA TYR A 122 -4.39 16.77 -1.10
C TYR A 122 -5.03 16.24 0.17
N CYS A 123 -5.18 14.91 0.29
CA CYS A 123 -5.66 14.26 1.50
C CYS A 123 -4.72 14.50 2.69
N ALA A 124 -3.40 14.42 2.46
CA ALA A 124 -2.41 14.63 3.50
C ALA A 124 -2.40 16.09 4.00
N VAL A 125 -2.53 17.06 3.08
CA VAL A 125 -2.66 18.50 3.40
C VAL A 125 -3.98 18.79 4.10
N ASP A 126 -5.10 18.25 3.63
CA ASP A 126 -6.41 18.40 4.26
C ASP A 126 -6.41 17.88 5.71
N HIS A 127 -5.79 16.72 5.94
CA HIS A 127 -5.58 16.19 7.29
C HIS A 127 -4.72 17.12 8.15
N GLN A 128 -3.57 17.60 7.67
CA GLN A 128 -2.73 18.55 8.43
C GLN A 128 -3.47 19.86 8.76
N LEU A 129 -4.29 20.37 7.85
CA LEU A 129 -5.10 21.57 8.08
C LEU A 129 -6.15 21.33 9.17
N LYS A 130 -6.79 20.15 9.20
CA LYS A 130 -7.72 19.78 10.28
C LYS A 130 -7.02 19.73 11.64
N GLU A 131 -5.86 19.09 11.70
CA GLU A 131 -5.09 18.97 12.94
C GLU A 131 -4.57 20.33 13.44
N SER A 132 -4.10 21.20 12.53
CA SER A 132 -3.50 22.49 12.90
C SER A 132 -4.51 23.63 13.09
N ARG A 133 -5.61 23.65 12.32
CA ARG A 133 -6.58 24.77 12.27
C ARG A 133 -8.00 24.36 12.71
N GLY A 134 -8.23 23.10 13.05
CA GLY A 134 -9.54 22.57 13.44
C GLY A 134 -10.56 22.40 12.30
N SER A 135 -10.22 22.85 11.09
CA SER A 135 -11.07 22.71 9.90
C SER A 135 -10.21 22.69 8.63
N ALA A 136 -10.71 22.04 7.59
CA ALA A 136 -10.07 22.04 6.28
C ALA A 136 -11.10 22.11 5.15
N PRO A 137 -10.74 22.70 4.00
CA PRO A 137 -11.63 22.94 2.89
C PRO A 137 -12.05 21.68 2.11
N GLY A 138 -11.34 20.56 2.29
CA GLY A 138 -11.57 19.32 1.55
C GLY A 138 -10.78 19.23 0.25
N VAL A 139 -10.52 18.00 -0.19
CA VAL A 139 -9.70 17.66 -1.36
C VAL A 139 -10.13 18.42 -2.62
N LYS A 140 -11.45 18.48 -2.89
CA LYS A 140 -11.98 19.14 -4.09
C LYS A 140 -11.65 20.63 -4.10
N GLU A 141 -11.83 21.32 -2.97
CA GLU A 141 -11.54 22.74 -2.89
C GLU A 141 -10.03 23.00 -2.93
N LEU A 142 -9.20 22.16 -2.30
CA LEU A 142 -7.75 22.26 -2.41
C LEU A 142 -7.26 22.13 -3.86
N ARG A 143 -7.80 21.16 -4.63
CA ARG A 143 -7.50 21.01 -6.06
C ARG A 143 -7.90 22.23 -6.88
N GLN A 144 -9.10 22.77 -6.64
CA GLN A 144 -9.57 23.98 -7.30
C GLN A 144 -8.65 25.16 -7.02
N LYS A 145 -8.32 25.42 -5.74
CA LYS A 145 -7.38 26.47 -5.36
C LYS A 145 -6.01 26.31 -6.02
N THR A 146 -5.52 25.07 -6.10
CA THR A 146 -4.22 24.76 -6.73
C THR A 146 -4.26 25.10 -8.22
N GLY A 147 -5.27 24.61 -8.95
CA GLY A 147 -5.43 24.93 -10.37
C GLY A 147 -5.61 26.42 -10.65
N THR A 148 -6.31 27.15 -9.77
CA THR A 148 -6.43 28.62 -9.86
C THR A 148 -5.08 29.30 -9.71
N ILE A 149 -4.29 28.97 -8.68
CA ILE A 149 -2.95 29.56 -8.47
C ILE A 149 -2.02 29.27 -9.66
N LEU A 150 -2.02 28.03 -10.16
CA LEU A 150 -1.21 27.67 -11.32
C LEU A 150 -1.61 28.52 -12.54
N ARG A 151 -2.92 28.59 -12.83
CA ARG A 151 -3.46 29.33 -13.97
C ARG A 151 -3.17 30.83 -13.91
N GLU A 152 -3.28 31.45 -12.73
CA GLU A 152 -3.04 32.88 -12.54
C GLU A 152 -1.55 33.26 -12.63
N ASN A 153 -0.64 32.30 -12.40
CA ASN A 153 0.79 32.53 -12.32
C ASN A 153 1.58 31.71 -13.37
N CYS A 154 1.06 31.60 -14.59
CA CYS A 154 1.64 30.78 -15.67
C CYS A 154 3.17 30.92 -15.81
N ASN A 155 3.68 32.15 -15.93
CA ASN A 155 5.12 32.41 -16.12
C ASN A 155 6.03 31.87 -15.00
N GLU A 156 5.48 31.71 -13.81
CA GLU A 156 6.21 31.24 -12.64
C GLU A 156 6.22 29.71 -12.53
N TYR A 157 5.19 29.03 -13.03
CA TYR A 157 5.04 27.58 -12.91
C TYR A 157 5.42 26.82 -14.19
N LEU A 158 5.15 27.40 -15.37
CA LEU A 158 5.42 26.80 -16.67
C LEU A 158 6.87 26.30 -16.84
N PRO A 159 7.92 27.02 -16.40
CA PRO A 159 9.31 26.57 -16.55
C PRO A 159 9.64 25.25 -15.85
N PHE A 160 8.81 24.81 -14.90
CA PHE A 160 9.02 23.59 -14.10
C PHE A 160 8.22 22.40 -14.61
N LEU A 161 7.49 22.54 -15.72
CA LEU A 161 6.62 21.51 -16.27
C LEU A 161 7.11 21.06 -17.65
N SER A 162 7.26 19.75 -17.79
CA SER A 162 7.62 19.09 -19.04
C SER A 162 6.57 18.05 -19.42
N HIS A 163 6.44 17.80 -20.71
CA HIS A 163 5.59 16.74 -21.22
C HIS A 163 6.14 15.37 -20.76
N PRO A 164 5.31 14.49 -20.18
CA PRO A 164 5.78 13.22 -19.61
C PRO A 164 6.44 12.31 -20.65
N ASP A 165 5.93 12.29 -21.88
CA ASP A 165 6.45 11.42 -22.95
C ASP A 165 7.66 11.98 -23.70
N THR A 166 7.73 13.30 -23.91
CA THR A 166 8.79 13.91 -24.75
C THR A 166 9.88 14.58 -23.93
N GLY A 167 9.62 14.91 -22.66
CA GLY A 167 10.52 15.67 -21.80
C GLY A 167 10.65 17.16 -22.18
N GLU A 168 10.01 17.60 -23.26
CA GLU A 168 10.02 18.98 -23.72
C GLU A 168 9.17 19.87 -22.80
N MET A 169 9.49 21.16 -22.74
CA MET A 169 8.68 22.12 -21.99
C MET A 169 7.25 22.15 -22.53
N LEU A 170 6.28 22.29 -21.63
CA LEU A 170 4.89 22.48 -22.04
C LEU A 170 4.73 23.81 -22.79
N THR A 171 3.87 23.80 -23.80
CA THR A 171 3.32 25.03 -24.37
C THR A 171 2.33 25.67 -23.40
N GLU A 172 2.04 26.96 -23.55
CA GLU A 172 1.02 27.64 -22.74
C GLU A 172 -0.35 26.96 -22.83
N SER A 173 -0.74 26.47 -24.01
CA SER A 173 -2.01 25.74 -24.16
C SER A 173 -2.03 24.46 -23.32
N GLN A 174 -0.97 23.66 -23.40
CA GLN A 174 -0.86 22.41 -22.62
C GLN A 174 -0.77 22.68 -21.11
N PHE A 175 -0.21 23.82 -20.72
CA PHE A 175 -0.20 24.26 -19.32
C PHE A 175 -1.61 24.55 -18.79
N TYR A 176 -2.47 25.20 -19.57
CA TYR A 176 -3.85 25.42 -19.14
C TYR A 176 -4.63 24.11 -19.06
N ASP A 177 -4.38 23.16 -19.95
CA ASP A 177 -4.94 21.80 -19.85
C ASP A 177 -4.45 21.09 -18.58
N TYR A 178 -3.17 21.24 -18.23
CA TYR A 178 -2.61 20.74 -16.98
C TYR A 178 -3.31 21.34 -15.76
N CYS A 179 -3.56 22.65 -15.75
CA CYS A 179 -4.30 23.31 -14.67
C CYS A 179 -5.72 22.73 -14.50
N ASP A 180 -6.40 22.41 -15.61
CA ASP A 180 -7.71 21.78 -15.59
C ASP A 180 -7.64 20.33 -15.08
N GLN A 181 -6.62 19.57 -15.49
CA GLN A 181 -6.39 18.22 -14.96
C GLN A 181 -6.15 18.23 -13.44
N VAL A 182 -5.29 19.13 -12.95
CA VAL A 182 -5.01 19.28 -11.51
C VAL A 182 -6.28 19.58 -10.71
N SER A 183 -7.13 20.47 -11.24
CA SER A 183 -8.33 20.96 -10.55
C SER A 183 -9.55 20.04 -10.63
N GLN A 184 -9.66 19.21 -11.67
CA GLN A 184 -10.87 18.43 -11.98
C GLN A 184 -10.69 16.91 -11.82
N THR A 185 -9.47 16.41 -11.79
CA THR A 185 -9.20 14.95 -11.77
C THR A 185 -8.45 14.53 -10.51
N SER A 186 -8.21 13.22 -10.37
CA SER A 186 -7.31 12.65 -9.37
C SER A 186 -5.86 12.54 -9.89
N ALA A 187 -5.42 13.45 -10.76
CA ALA A 187 -4.03 13.51 -11.18
C ALA A 187 -3.10 13.68 -9.97
N TRP A 188 -1.97 12.98 -10.02
CA TRP A 188 -0.96 12.99 -8.97
C TRP A 188 -0.35 14.39 -8.87
N GLY A 189 -0.15 14.85 -7.63
CA GLY A 189 0.50 16.13 -7.38
C GLY A 189 1.94 15.93 -6.92
N GLY A 190 2.80 16.85 -7.31
CA GLY A 190 4.21 16.87 -6.94
C GLY A 190 4.63 18.21 -6.33
N GLN A 191 5.87 18.60 -6.59
CA GLN A 191 6.47 19.81 -6.04
C GLN A 191 5.79 21.10 -6.52
N VAL A 192 5.33 21.13 -7.78
CA VAL A 192 4.61 22.28 -8.35
C VAL A 192 3.30 22.51 -7.60
N GLU A 193 2.53 21.44 -7.34
CA GLU A 193 1.26 21.51 -6.59
C GLU A 193 1.50 21.89 -5.13
N LEU A 194 2.55 21.36 -4.49
CA LEU A 194 2.94 21.74 -3.13
C LEU A 194 3.21 23.25 -3.01
N ARG A 195 3.92 23.82 -3.97
CA ARG A 195 4.21 25.26 -4.02
C ARG A 195 2.94 26.09 -4.21
N ALA A 196 2.10 25.69 -5.16
CA ALA A 196 0.82 26.35 -5.41
C ALA A 196 -0.14 26.25 -4.21
N LEU A 197 -0.18 25.10 -3.53
CA LEU A 197 -0.95 24.90 -2.30
C LEU A 197 -0.46 25.81 -1.17
N SER A 198 0.85 25.88 -0.97
CA SER A 198 1.46 26.78 0.02
C SER A 198 1.08 28.24 -0.24
N GLU A 199 1.09 28.66 -1.50
CA GLU A 199 0.67 29.99 -1.92
C GLU A 199 -0.83 30.23 -1.71
N ALA A 200 -1.69 29.26 -2.04
CA ALA A 200 -3.13 29.36 -1.86
C ALA A 200 -3.55 29.42 -0.39
N LEU A 201 -2.88 28.63 0.47
CA LEU A 201 -3.20 28.47 1.89
C LEU A 201 -2.45 29.45 2.79
N LYS A 202 -1.48 30.18 2.21
CA LYS A 202 -0.55 31.08 2.89
C LYS A 202 0.08 30.40 4.10
N CYS A 203 0.64 29.21 3.89
CA CYS A 203 1.27 28.41 4.94
C CYS A 203 2.57 27.77 4.48
N CYS A 204 3.47 27.53 5.42
CA CYS A 204 4.69 26.76 5.20
C CYS A 204 4.36 25.25 5.23
N ILE A 205 4.89 24.50 4.27
CA ILE A 205 4.76 23.03 4.21
C ILE A 205 6.16 22.42 4.23
N GLU A 206 6.42 21.52 5.18
CA GLU A 206 7.64 20.73 5.27
C GLU A 206 7.33 19.29 4.86
N VAL A 207 8.14 18.74 3.96
CA VAL A 207 8.02 17.37 3.45
C VAL A 207 9.26 16.59 3.85
N ILE A 208 9.07 15.61 4.74
CA ILE A 208 10.11 14.70 5.21
C ILE A 208 10.21 13.51 4.26
N GLN A 209 11.42 13.15 3.88
CA GLN A 209 11.71 12.01 3.01
C GLN A 209 12.86 11.19 3.62
N ALA A 210 12.98 9.92 3.24
CA ALA A 210 14.03 9.05 3.76
C ALA A 210 15.45 9.48 3.32
N GLU A 211 15.58 10.05 2.13
CA GLU A 211 16.86 10.40 1.53
C GLU A 211 16.99 11.93 1.39
N GLY A 212 18.05 12.49 1.98
CA GLY A 212 18.34 13.92 1.90
C GLY A 212 17.58 14.78 2.92
N PRO A 213 17.77 16.11 2.87
CA PRO A 213 17.09 17.02 3.80
C PRO A 213 15.59 17.10 3.49
N PRO A 214 14.76 17.49 4.49
CA PRO A 214 13.37 17.84 4.27
C PRO A 214 13.23 18.96 3.23
N MET A 215 12.25 18.84 2.35
CA MET A 215 11.88 19.91 1.43
C MET A 215 10.94 20.87 2.14
N VAL A 216 11.21 22.17 2.08
CA VAL A 216 10.35 23.20 2.65
C VAL A 216 9.84 24.10 1.52
N VAL A 217 8.53 24.32 1.48
CA VAL A 217 7.89 25.29 0.57
C VAL A 217 7.11 26.32 1.36
N GLY A 218 7.10 27.55 0.85
CA GLY A 218 6.39 28.65 1.51
C GLY A 218 7.06 29.21 2.74
N GLU A 219 8.39 29.21 2.80
CA GLU A 219 9.15 29.79 3.92
C GLU A 219 8.75 31.24 4.21
N ALA A 220 8.40 32.00 3.16
CA ALA A 220 7.88 33.37 3.29
C ALA A 220 6.57 33.48 4.09
N TYR A 221 5.82 32.38 4.23
CA TYR A 221 4.61 32.29 5.03
C TYR A 221 4.86 31.73 6.44
N SER A 222 6.10 31.38 6.76
CA SER A 222 6.46 30.96 8.12
C SER A 222 6.42 32.18 9.04
N LYS A 223 5.42 32.22 9.94
CA LYS A 223 5.35 33.22 11.00
C LYS A 223 5.72 32.60 12.33
N ASP A 224 6.32 33.40 13.21
CA ASP A 224 6.65 32.97 14.56
C ASP A 224 5.39 32.48 15.29
N GLY A 225 5.41 31.21 15.72
CA GLY A 225 4.32 30.57 16.45
C GLY A 225 3.22 29.94 15.60
N GLU A 226 3.21 30.07 14.26
CA GLU A 226 2.29 29.32 13.40
C GLU A 226 2.88 27.93 13.05
N PRO A 227 2.15 26.82 13.29
CA PRO A 227 2.63 25.49 12.96
C PRO A 227 2.72 25.29 11.44
N LYS A 228 3.84 24.71 11.00
CA LYS A 228 4.02 24.26 9.62
C LYS A 228 3.17 23.02 9.38
N LEU A 229 2.68 22.83 8.16
CA LEU A 229 2.09 21.54 7.77
C LEU A 229 3.23 20.57 7.50
N ILE A 230 3.21 19.41 8.13
CA ILE A 230 4.27 18.40 7.98
C ILE A 230 3.71 17.19 7.24
N LEU A 231 4.35 16.84 6.13
CA LEU A 231 4.03 15.68 5.32
C LEU A 231 5.23 14.73 5.29
N THR A 232 4.97 13.48 4.90
CA THR A 232 6.03 12.54 4.55
C THR A 232 5.88 12.10 3.11
N TYR A 233 7.01 11.98 2.43
CA TYR A 233 7.12 11.56 1.05
C TYR A 233 7.85 10.23 0.94
N HIS A 234 7.20 9.29 0.27
CA HIS A 234 7.67 7.92 0.12
C HIS A 234 7.76 7.59 -1.36
N ARG A 235 8.95 7.25 -1.85
CA ARG A 235 9.18 6.92 -3.27
C ARG A 235 8.86 5.47 -3.59
N ARG A 236 8.98 4.59 -2.58
CA ARG A 236 8.94 3.13 -2.73
C ARG A 236 7.88 2.47 -1.84
N MET A 237 6.99 3.26 -1.23
CA MET A 237 5.94 2.72 -0.36
C MET A 237 4.92 1.87 -1.11
N TYR A 238 4.63 2.18 -2.38
CA TYR A 238 3.71 1.41 -3.20
C TYR A 238 4.32 1.06 -4.56
N SER A 239 3.80 0.00 -5.19
CA SER A 239 4.26 -0.44 -6.52
C SER A 239 4.00 0.60 -7.62
N LEU A 240 3.00 1.47 -7.40
CA LEU A 240 2.67 2.56 -8.31
C LEU A 240 3.68 3.72 -8.22
N GLY A 241 4.48 3.79 -7.15
CA GLY A 241 5.53 4.80 -6.98
C GLY A 241 5.28 5.71 -5.78
N GLU A 242 5.39 7.01 -6.05
CA GLU A 242 5.47 8.09 -5.08
C GLU A 242 4.16 8.28 -4.30
N HIS A 243 4.27 8.58 -3.00
CA HIS A 243 3.12 8.73 -2.12
C HIS A 243 3.36 9.73 -1.00
N TYR A 244 2.32 10.48 -0.66
CA TYR A 244 2.32 11.41 0.46
C TYR A 244 1.46 10.88 1.61
N ASN A 245 2.03 10.85 2.81
CA ASN A 245 1.28 10.64 4.04
C ASN A 245 1.30 11.91 4.89
N SER A 246 0.30 12.01 5.76
CA SER A 246 0.25 13.06 6.79
C SER A 246 1.03 12.60 8.03
N VAL A 247 1.17 13.47 9.02
CA VAL A 247 1.72 13.11 10.33
C VAL A 247 0.73 13.44 11.43
N ARG A 248 0.93 12.85 12.61
CA ARG A 248 0.19 13.19 13.83
C ARG A 248 1.12 13.09 15.03
N GLN A 249 0.67 13.60 16.18
CA GLN A 249 1.39 13.47 17.44
C GLN A 249 1.66 11.99 17.75
N TYR A 250 2.88 11.69 18.22
CA TYR A 250 3.22 10.35 18.69
C TYR A 250 2.39 10.04 19.96
N ILE A 251 1.73 8.88 19.96
CA ILE A 251 0.88 8.38 21.06
C ILE A 251 1.62 7.25 21.78
#